data_AF-A0A835YLM2-F1
#
_entry.id   AF-A0A835YLM2-F1
#
_cell.length_a   1.000
_cell.length_b   1.000
_cell.length_c   1.000
_cell.angle_alpha   90.00
_cell.angle_beta   90.00
_cell.angle_gamma   90.00
#
_symmetry.space_group_name_H-M   'P 1'
#
loop_
_entity.id
_entity.type
_entity.pdbx_description
1 polymer ?
#
loop_
_entity_poly.entity_id
_entity_poly.type
_entity_poly.pdbx_seq_one_letter_code
_entity_poly.pdbx_strand_id
1 'polypeptide(L)'
;MTAGTAVAADLTAIRQYLQEHDIRYVVFDMDLTVTSEHSGGMLLKMDRMTLFSYMDSARDTDALAVIQLCAELGIRMGVATFQKEVDDAAHVGGTPLVRQALQRLGIDAIEEGSIVALTREEYKVMVTNQDTYNKNDMLRTLFERWGVEFDPTHTLLVDDTVRNIRAFASIGGHGLAIHGHSGMQLDNVTFVSPASAT
;
A
#
# COMPACT_ATOMS: atom_id res chain seq x y z
N MET A 1 -27.05 -1.60 13.29
CA MET A 1 -26.62 -2.69 12.37
C MET A 1 -27.06 -2.33 10.94
N THR A 2 -26.37 -1.37 10.32
CA THR A 2 -26.62 -0.84 8.96
C THR A 2 -25.30 -0.70 8.17
N ALA A 3 -24.22 -1.32 8.63
CA ALA A 3 -22.88 -1.18 8.04
C ALA A 3 -22.68 -1.99 6.74
N GLY A 4 -23.50 -3.01 6.47
CA GLY A 4 -23.28 -3.93 5.35
C GLY A 4 -23.61 -3.37 3.96
N THR A 5 -24.46 -2.36 3.84
CA THR A 5 -24.89 -1.83 2.53
C THR A 5 -24.01 -0.70 2.00
N ALA A 6 -23.36 0.07 2.87
CA ALA A 6 -22.43 1.14 2.47
C ALA A 6 -21.13 0.54 1.91
N VAL A 7 -20.51 -0.40 2.64
CA VAL A 7 -19.29 -1.09 2.22
C VAL A 7 -19.46 -1.79 0.85
N ALA A 8 -20.63 -2.40 0.60
CA ALA A 8 -20.91 -3.06 -0.69
C ALA A 8 -21.05 -2.07 -1.87
N ALA A 9 -21.61 -0.88 -1.64
CA ALA A 9 -21.74 0.14 -2.67
C ALA A 9 -20.38 0.74 -3.05
N ASP A 10 -19.49 0.94 -2.07
CA ASP A 10 -18.21 1.58 -2.32
C ASP A 10 -17.17 0.61 -2.93
N LEU A 11 -17.24 -0.69 -2.60
CA LEU A 11 -16.48 -1.72 -3.34
C LEU A 11 -16.92 -1.83 -4.81
N THR A 12 -18.17 -1.49 -5.12
CA THR A 12 -18.64 -1.46 -6.52
C THR A 12 -17.95 -0.35 -7.31
N ALA A 13 -17.77 0.83 -6.71
CA ALA A 13 -17.04 1.93 -7.33
C ALA A 13 -15.56 1.56 -7.58
N ILE A 14 -14.91 0.89 -6.63
CA ILE A 14 -13.54 0.40 -6.82
C ILE A 14 -13.47 -0.64 -7.94
N ARG A 15 -14.37 -1.63 -7.93
CA ARG A 15 -14.44 -2.65 -8.98
C ARG A 15 -14.61 -2.02 -10.36
N GLN A 16 -15.53 -1.06 -10.48
CA GLN A 16 -15.80 -0.35 -11.73
C GLN A 16 -14.55 0.39 -12.21
N TYR A 17 -13.88 1.14 -11.34
CA TYR A 17 -12.65 1.86 -11.69
C TYR A 17 -11.54 0.93 -12.19
N LEU A 18 -11.30 -0.18 -11.48
CA LEU A 18 -10.30 -1.18 -11.85
C LEU A 18 -10.57 -1.75 -13.26
N GLN A 19 -11.84 -1.99 -13.60
CA GLN A 19 -12.23 -2.53 -14.90
C GLN A 19 -12.21 -1.48 -16.02
N GLU A 20 -12.72 -0.28 -15.76
CA GLU A 20 -12.78 0.82 -16.74
C GLU A 20 -11.39 1.28 -17.20
N HIS A 21 -10.42 1.23 -16.30
CA HIS A 21 -9.04 1.63 -16.57
C HIS A 21 -8.10 0.44 -16.85
N ASP A 22 -8.63 -0.78 -17.00
CA ASP A 22 -7.84 -2.00 -17.25
C ASP A 22 -6.65 -2.11 -16.27
N ILE A 23 -6.91 -1.93 -14.98
CA ILE A 23 -5.88 -2.02 -13.95
C ILE A 23 -5.49 -3.49 -13.77
N ARG A 24 -4.21 -3.78 -14.00
CA ARG A 24 -3.62 -5.12 -13.90
C ARG A 24 -2.74 -5.27 -12.66
N TYR A 25 -2.30 -4.15 -12.10
CA TYR A 25 -1.43 -4.09 -10.93
C TYR A 25 -1.98 -3.14 -9.88
N VAL A 26 -2.01 -3.56 -8.62
CA VAL A 26 -2.33 -2.68 -7.49
C VAL A 26 -1.22 -2.76 -6.47
N VAL A 27 -0.68 -1.60 -6.09
CA VAL A 27 0.38 -1.50 -5.09
C VAL A 27 -0.12 -0.73 -3.90
N PHE A 28 -0.03 -1.33 -2.72
CA PHE A 28 -0.45 -0.73 -1.46
C PHE A 28 0.74 -0.14 -0.71
N ASP A 29 0.53 1.00 -0.06
CA ASP A 29 1.30 1.35 1.12
C ASP A 29 0.87 0.52 2.34
N MET A 30 1.62 0.62 3.44
CA MET A 30 1.30 -0.07 4.68
C MET A 30 0.81 0.87 5.76
N ASP A 31 1.71 1.69 6.30
CA ASP A 31 1.42 2.59 7.41
C ASP A 31 0.30 3.54 7.02
N LEU A 32 -0.73 3.66 7.87
CA LEU A 32 -1.89 4.54 7.66
C LEU A 32 -2.68 4.26 6.37
N THR A 33 -2.42 3.12 5.71
CA THR A 33 -3.07 2.66 4.49
C THR A 33 -3.70 1.29 4.70
N VAL A 34 -2.90 0.22 4.74
CA VAL A 34 -3.37 -1.13 5.10
C VAL A 34 -3.52 -1.24 6.62
N THR A 35 -2.64 -0.60 7.39
CA THR A 35 -2.75 -0.46 8.85
C THR A 35 -3.33 0.92 9.18
N SER A 36 -4.05 1.03 10.30
CA SER A 36 -4.46 2.34 10.83
C SER A 36 -3.41 2.98 11.74
N GLU A 37 -2.32 2.25 12.03
CA GLU A 37 -1.17 2.74 12.78
C GLU A 37 0.06 2.97 11.91
N HIS A 38 0.94 3.85 12.38
CA HIS A 38 2.23 4.18 11.76
C HIS A 38 3.38 3.52 12.54
N SER A 39 4.23 2.77 11.84
CA SER A 39 5.33 2.00 12.46
C SER A 39 6.53 2.87 12.89
N GLY A 40 6.62 4.10 12.38
CA GLY A 40 7.82 4.93 12.54
C GLY A 40 8.99 4.46 11.67
N GLY A 41 8.74 3.53 10.74
CA GLY A 41 9.72 2.91 9.86
C GLY A 41 10.22 1.55 10.34
N MET A 42 10.16 1.25 11.64
CA MET A 42 10.46 -0.06 12.23
C MET A 42 9.96 -0.11 13.68
N LEU A 43 9.63 -1.29 14.17
CA LEU A 43 9.13 -1.53 15.52
C LEU A 43 10.13 -2.30 16.38
N LEU A 44 10.06 -2.08 17.69
CA LEU A 44 10.83 -2.85 18.68
C LEU A 44 10.17 -4.21 18.93
N LYS A 45 10.90 -5.31 18.71
CA LYS A 45 10.40 -6.68 18.97
C LYS A 45 10.05 -6.93 20.44
N MET A 46 10.73 -6.23 21.35
CA MET A 46 10.47 -6.35 22.79
C MET A 46 9.21 -5.59 23.24
N ASP A 47 8.79 -4.59 22.47
CA ASP A 47 7.52 -3.89 22.71
C ASP A 47 6.38 -4.63 22.01
N ARG A 48 5.99 -5.76 22.62
CA ARG A 48 4.98 -6.64 22.04
C ARG A 48 3.62 -5.97 21.92
N MET A 49 3.29 -5.02 22.81
CA MET A 49 2.00 -4.34 22.74
C MET A 49 1.91 -3.49 21.48
N THR A 50 2.91 -2.65 21.21
CA THR A 50 2.95 -1.84 19.99
C THR A 50 3.01 -2.71 18.73
N LEU A 51 3.81 -3.79 18.75
CA LEU A 51 3.89 -4.71 17.62
C LEU A 51 2.53 -5.37 17.30
N PHE A 52 1.83 -5.87 18.31
CA PHE A 52 0.51 -6.49 18.11
C PHE A 52 -0.55 -5.44 17.74
N SER A 53 -0.53 -4.26 18.35
CA SER A 53 -1.42 -3.15 18.01
C SER A 53 -1.31 -2.81 16.54
N TYR A 54 -0.08 -2.58 16.05
CA TYR A 54 0.19 -2.29 14.64
C TYR A 54 -0.35 -3.39 13.71
N MET A 55 -0.07 -4.66 13.99
CA MET A 55 -0.52 -5.77 13.14
C MET A 55 -2.05 -5.98 13.16
N ASP A 56 -2.70 -5.81 14.32
CA ASP A 56 -4.14 -5.96 14.43
C ASP A 56 -4.90 -4.71 13.94
N SER A 57 -4.24 -3.55 13.86
CA SER A 57 -4.83 -2.27 13.39
C SER A 57 -5.35 -2.33 11.95
N ALA A 58 -4.81 -3.23 11.13
CA ALA A 58 -5.30 -3.43 9.77
C ALA A 58 -6.70 -4.05 9.70
N ARG A 59 -7.17 -4.69 10.78
CA ARG A 59 -8.55 -5.21 10.89
C ARG A 59 -9.59 -4.09 10.95
N ASP A 60 -9.17 -2.90 11.34
CA ASP A 60 -10.02 -1.71 11.45
C ASP A 60 -10.10 -0.95 10.12
N THR A 61 -9.51 -1.47 9.03
CA THR A 61 -9.50 -0.86 7.70
C THR A 61 -10.29 -1.70 6.68
N ASP A 62 -10.71 -1.06 5.59
CA ASP A 62 -11.32 -1.74 4.45
C ASP A 62 -10.27 -2.36 3.50
N ALA A 63 -8.98 -2.32 3.84
CA ALA A 63 -7.88 -2.78 2.97
C ALA A 63 -8.01 -4.25 2.60
N LEU A 64 -8.41 -5.09 3.57
CA LEU A 64 -8.64 -6.51 3.34
C LEU A 64 -9.70 -6.75 2.26
N ALA A 65 -10.81 -6.00 2.28
CA ALA A 65 -11.90 -6.16 1.31
C ALA A 65 -11.46 -5.77 -0.10
N VAL A 66 -10.65 -4.71 -0.24
CA VAL A 66 -10.10 -4.28 -1.54
C VAL A 66 -9.05 -5.27 -2.06
N ILE A 67 -8.20 -5.80 -1.18
CA ILE A 67 -7.23 -6.85 -1.55
C ILE A 67 -7.93 -8.12 -2.02
N GLN A 68 -9.00 -8.54 -1.34
CA GLN A 68 -9.83 -9.67 -1.76
C GLN A 68 -10.50 -9.43 -3.12
N LEU A 69 -11.06 -8.24 -3.33
CA LEU A 69 -11.60 -7.81 -4.62
C LEU A 69 -10.54 -7.90 -5.74
N CYS A 70 -9.33 -7.42 -5.49
CA CYS A 70 -8.23 -7.49 -6.46
C CYS A 70 -7.85 -8.94 -6.77
N ALA A 71 -7.78 -9.81 -5.74
CA ALA A 71 -7.52 -11.24 -5.93
C ALA A 71 -8.61 -11.93 -6.77
N GLU A 72 -9.90 -11.64 -6.53
CA GLU A 72 -11.02 -12.15 -7.33
C GLU A 72 -10.94 -11.73 -8.80
N LEU A 73 -10.43 -10.53 -9.06
CA LEU A 73 -10.26 -9.99 -10.40
C LEU A 73 -8.97 -10.48 -11.09
N GLY A 74 -8.14 -11.28 -10.41
CA GLY A 74 -6.85 -11.74 -10.95
C GLY A 74 -5.81 -10.64 -11.10
N ILE A 75 -5.95 -9.54 -10.35
CA ILE A 75 -5.02 -8.41 -10.34
C ILE A 75 -3.78 -8.80 -9.56
N ARG A 76 -2.60 -8.51 -10.12
CA ARG A 76 -1.33 -8.74 -9.41
C ARG A 76 -1.11 -7.65 -8.38
N MET A 77 -0.84 -8.04 -7.14
CA MET A 77 -0.72 -7.10 -6.03
C MET A 77 0.70 -7.07 -5.45
N GLY A 78 1.07 -5.92 -4.91
CA GLY A 78 2.29 -5.77 -4.13
C GLY A 78 2.19 -4.67 -3.08
N VAL A 79 3.27 -4.52 -2.32
CA VAL A 79 3.42 -3.48 -1.31
C VAL A 79 4.68 -2.68 -1.60
N ALA A 80 4.57 -1.36 -1.51
CA ALA A 80 5.71 -0.45 -1.49
C ALA A 80 5.60 0.42 -0.23
N THR A 81 6.50 0.24 0.74
CA THR A 81 6.46 0.95 2.02
C THR A 81 7.76 1.71 2.31
N PHE A 82 7.63 2.91 2.89
CA PHE A 82 8.79 3.67 3.38
C PHE A 82 9.35 3.16 4.71
N GLN A 83 8.95 1.96 5.14
CA GLN A 83 9.62 1.29 6.25
C GLN A 83 11.06 0.92 5.90
N LYS A 84 11.90 0.89 6.94
CA LYS A 84 13.27 0.43 6.84
C LYS A 84 13.30 -1.09 6.87
N GLU A 85 13.94 -1.70 5.89
CA GLU A 85 14.22 -3.13 5.83
C GLU A 85 15.16 -3.51 6.98
N VAL A 86 14.62 -4.21 7.98
CA VAL A 86 15.37 -4.69 9.16
C VAL A 86 14.67 -5.89 9.81
N ASP A 87 15.46 -6.90 10.16
CA ASP A 87 15.05 -8.02 11.01
C ASP A 87 16.20 -8.45 11.91
N ASP A 88 16.49 -7.65 12.93
CA ASP A 88 17.58 -7.91 13.87
C ASP A 88 17.05 -8.36 15.24
N ALA A 89 17.93 -8.51 16.23
CA ALA A 89 17.52 -8.97 17.57
C ALA A 89 16.54 -8.01 18.27
N ALA A 90 16.57 -6.71 17.94
CA ALA A 90 15.81 -5.67 18.60
C ALA A 90 14.66 -5.12 17.75
N HIS A 91 14.82 -5.07 16.43
CA HIS A 91 13.88 -4.39 15.52
C HIS A 91 13.34 -5.30 14.43
N VAL A 92 12.14 -4.96 13.97
CA VAL A 92 11.51 -5.52 12.78
C VAL A 92 10.89 -4.39 11.96
N GLY A 93 11.09 -4.38 10.65
CA GLY A 93 10.56 -3.35 9.74
C GLY A 93 10.69 -3.79 8.29
N GLY A 94 10.01 -3.09 7.38
CA GLY A 94 10.04 -3.41 5.97
C GLY A 94 9.41 -4.76 5.69
N THR A 95 9.99 -5.53 4.78
CA THR A 95 9.42 -6.79 4.30
C THR A 95 9.03 -7.77 5.44
N PRO A 96 9.88 -8.04 6.44
CA PRO A 96 9.55 -8.86 7.61
C PRO A 96 8.32 -8.42 8.40
N LEU A 97 8.15 -7.10 8.63
CA LEU A 97 7.01 -6.57 9.40
C LEU A 97 5.73 -6.63 8.56
N VAL A 98 5.81 -6.22 7.30
CA VAL A 98 4.69 -6.29 6.35
C VAL A 98 4.16 -7.72 6.23
N ARG A 99 5.06 -8.70 6.10
CA ARG A 99 4.70 -10.13 6.05
C ARG A 99 3.91 -10.57 7.26
N GLN A 100 4.37 -10.21 8.46
CA GLN A 100 3.69 -10.57 9.69
C GLN A 100 2.28 -9.93 9.76
N ALA A 101 2.15 -8.67 9.36
CA ALA A 101 0.86 -7.98 9.31
C ALA A 101 -0.10 -8.65 8.30
N LEU A 102 0.34 -8.92 7.07
CA LEU A 102 -0.49 -9.56 6.04
C LEU A 102 -0.91 -10.98 6.44
N GLN A 103 0.01 -11.79 6.97
CA GLN A 103 -0.29 -13.13 7.48
C GLN A 103 -1.30 -13.10 8.63
N ARG A 104 -1.20 -12.11 9.52
CA ARG A 104 -2.12 -11.93 10.64
C ARG A 104 -3.56 -11.65 10.18
N LEU A 105 -3.71 -11.04 9.00
CA LEU A 105 -5.00 -10.78 8.34
C LEU A 105 -5.49 -11.95 7.49
N GLY A 106 -4.68 -12.99 7.29
CA GLY A 106 -4.98 -14.09 6.37
C GLY A 106 -4.89 -13.66 4.90
N ILE A 107 -4.06 -12.67 4.60
CA ILE A 107 -3.81 -12.20 3.24
C ILE A 107 -2.64 -12.99 2.66
N ASP A 108 -2.97 -14.02 1.89
CA ASP A 108 -1.97 -14.84 1.17
C ASP A 108 -1.79 -14.41 -0.29
N ALA A 109 -2.59 -13.45 -0.76
CA ALA A 109 -2.61 -13.01 -2.16
C ALA A 109 -1.42 -12.12 -2.56
N ILE A 110 -0.63 -11.64 -1.59
CA ILE A 110 0.58 -10.84 -1.83
C ILE A 110 1.80 -11.69 -1.48
N GLU A 111 2.53 -12.11 -2.51
CA GLU A 111 3.75 -12.91 -2.36
C GLU A 111 4.89 -12.10 -1.71
N GLU A 112 5.81 -12.78 -1.03
CA GLU A 112 6.97 -12.14 -0.39
C GLU A 112 7.84 -11.35 -1.38
N GLY A 113 8.01 -11.86 -2.60
CA GLY A 113 8.72 -11.16 -3.68
C GLY A 113 8.05 -9.86 -4.12
N SER A 114 6.77 -9.68 -3.78
CA SER A 114 5.95 -8.51 -4.12
C SER A 114 5.94 -7.42 -3.04
N ILE A 115 6.88 -7.44 -2.10
CA ILE A 115 7.02 -6.40 -1.07
C ILE A 115 8.36 -5.68 -1.25
N VAL A 116 8.31 -4.35 -1.42
CA VAL A 116 9.48 -3.48 -1.49
C VAL A 116 9.47 -2.54 -0.28
N ALA A 117 10.53 -2.59 0.50
CA ALA A 117 10.83 -1.62 1.56
C ALA A 117 12.20 -0.98 1.31
N LEU A 118 12.52 0.08 2.06
CA LEU A 118 13.74 0.83 1.86
C LEU A 118 14.91 0.17 2.58
N THR A 119 16.05 0.03 1.91
CA THR A 119 17.31 -0.30 2.59
C THR A 119 17.67 0.77 3.62
N ARG A 120 18.64 0.49 4.48
CA ARG A 120 19.12 1.46 5.50
C ARG A 120 19.53 2.81 4.89
N GLU A 121 20.24 2.80 3.78
CA GLU A 121 20.72 4.04 3.14
C GLU A 121 19.58 4.77 2.44
N GLU A 122 18.70 4.08 1.71
CA GLU A 122 17.52 4.68 1.09
C GLU A 122 16.58 5.28 2.13
N TYR A 123 16.37 4.59 3.26
CA TYR A 123 15.55 5.10 4.36
C TYR A 123 16.13 6.40 4.93
N LYS A 124 17.46 6.47 5.09
CA LYS A 124 18.14 7.70 5.53
C LYS A 124 17.96 8.84 4.53
N VAL A 125 18.05 8.55 3.23
CA VAL A 125 17.80 9.52 2.16
C VAL A 125 16.35 10.00 2.19
N MET A 126 15.39 9.08 2.34
CA MET A 126 13.97 9.38 2.43
C MET A 126 13.67 10.29 3.63
N VAL A 127 14.19 9.97 4.83
CA VAL A 127 14.01 10.82 6.03
C VAL A 127 14.58 12.22 5.82
N THR A 128 15.69 12.36 5.11
CA THR A 128 16.32 13.66 4.86
C THR A 128 15.58 14.47 3.80
N ASN A 129 14.93 13.80 2.85
CA ASN A 129 14.28 14.41 1.68
C ASN A 129 12.77 14.11 1.66
N GLN A 130 12.11 14.05 2.82
CA GLN A 130 10.72 13.62 2.92
C GLN A 130 9.79 14.37 1.96
N ASP A 131 10.02 15.66 1.75
CA ASP A 131 9.16 16.50 0.91
C ASP A 131 9.23 16.18 -0.59
N THR A 132 10.29 15.52 -1.05
CA THR A 132 10.53 15.22 -2.46
C THR A 132 10.61 13.73 -2.77
N TYR A 133 10.85 12.90 -1.74
CA TYR A 133 10.90 11.45 -1.88
C TYR A 133 9.52 10.89 -2.24
N ASN A 134 9.49 9.98 -3.23
CA ASN A 134 8.28 9.34 -3.75
C ASN A 134 8.55 7.85 -4.07
N LYS A 135 7.50 7.11 -4.41
CA LYS A 135 7.56 5.64 -4.58
C LYS A 135 7.90 5.17 -6.00
N ASN A 136 8.12 6.04 -6.97
CA ASN A 136 8.26 5.62 -8.36
C ASN A 136 9.38 4.59 -8.57
N ASP A 137 10.53 4.75 -7.89
CA ASP A 137 11.65 3.79 -7.98
C ASP A 137 11.35 2.46 -7.28
N MET A 138 10.58 2.49 -6.19
CA MET A 138 10.12 1.28 -5.50
C MET A 138 9.13 0.49 -6.38
N LEU A 139 8.23 1.19 -7.07
CA LEU A 139 7.31 0.58 -8.02
C LEU A 139 8.06 -0.06 -9.19
N ARG A 140 9.10 0.59 -9.74
CA ARG A 140 9.97 -0.02 -10.77
C ARG A 140 10.64 -1.31 -10.27
N THR A 141 11.18 -1.27 -9.06
CA THR A 141 11.79 -2.45 -8.42
C THR A 141 10.79 -3.60 -8.29
N LEU A 142 9.53 -3.30 -7.94
CA LEU A 142 8.47 -4.29 -7.82
C LEU A 142 8.17 -4.96 -9.18
N PHE A 143 8.07 -4.18 -10.24
CA PHE A 143 7.87 -4.67 -11.62
C PHE A 143 9.04 -5.52 -12.12
N GLU A 144 10.27 -5.12 -11.82
CA GLU A 144 11.47 -5.91 -12.11
C GLU A 144 11.40 -7.29 -11.44
N ARG A 145 11.05 -7.34 -10.15
CA ARG A 145 10.88 -8.62 -9.42
C ARG A 145 9.75 -9.48 -9.99
N TRP A 146 8.72 -8.84 -10.53
CA TRP A 146 7.62 -9.52 -11.21
C TRP A 146 7.97 -10.06 -12.60
N GLY A 147 9.12 -9.66 -13.15
CA GLY A 147 9.56 -10.05 -14.49
C GLY A 147 8.73 -9.42 -15.60
N VAL A 148 8.15 -8.24 -15.36
CA VAL A 148 7.29 -7.53 -16.32
C VAL A 148 7.80 -6.10 -16.53
N GLU A 149 7.51 -5.53 -17.69
CA GLU A 149 7.84 -4.13 -17.99
C GLU A 149 7.03 -3.18 -17.10
N PHE A 150 7.69 -2.14 -16.58
CA PHE A 150 7.05 -1.12 -15.75
C PHE A 150 5.97 -0.37 -16.53
N ASP A 151 4.72 -0.54 -16.11
CA ASP A 151 3.55 -0.03 -16.82
C ASP A 151 2.66 0.80 -15.88
N PRO A 152 2.94 2.10 -15.72
CA PRO A 152 2.15 2.96 -14.84
C PRO A 152 0.69 3.10 -15.31
N THR A 153 0.42 3.01 -16.62
CA THR A 153 -0.93 3.23 -17.18
C THR A 153 -1.95 2.16 -16.81
N HIS A 154 -1.48 0.97 -16.42
CA HIS A 154 -2.30 -0.15 -15.96
C HIS A 154 -2.08 -0.47 -14.47
N THR A 155 -1.60 0.51 -13.69
CA THR A 155 -1.23 0.35 -12.28
C THR A 155 -1.93 1.37 -11.39
N LEU A 156 -2.50 0.89 -10.29
CA LEU A 156 -3.07 1.71 -9.22
C LEU A 156 -2.15 1.70 -7.98
N LEU A 157 -1.76 2.88 -7.51
CA LEU A 157 -1.11 3.06 -6.20
C LEU A 157 -2.16 3.44 -5.16
N VAL A 158 -2.22 2.71 -4.04
CA VAL A 158 -3.08 3.01 -2.88
C VAL A 158 -2.20 3.52 -1.74
N ASP A 159 -2.38 4.76 -1.31
CA ASP A 159 -1.44 5.45 -0.41
C ASP A 159 -2.12 6.62 0.32
N ASP A 160 -1.82 6.81 1.59
CA ASP A 160 -2.31 7.94 2.40
C ASP A 160 -1.52 9.24 2.16
N THR A 161 -0.31 9.12 1.62
CA THR A 161 0.53 10.24 1.29
C THR A 161 0.22 10.75 -0.11
N VAL A 162 -0.64 11.77 -0.20
CA VAL A 162 -1.08 12.41 -1.47
C VAL A 162 0.08 12.80 -2.40
N ARG A 163 1.26 13.12 -1.85
CA ARG A 163 2.46 13.38 -2.66
C ARG A 163 2.88 12.16 -3.48
N ASN A 164 2.88 10.96 -2.91
CA ASN A 164 3.22 9.72 -3.62
C ASN A 164 2.22 9.49 -4.76
N ILE A 165 0.92 9.64 -4.47
CA ILE A 165 -0.16 9.54 -5.46
C ILE A 165 0.04 10.52 -6.62
N ARG A 166 0.29 11.80 -6.33
CA ARG A 166 0.51 12.82 -7.37
C ARG A 166 1.79 12.57 -8.18
N ALA A 167 2.87 12.15 -7.53
CA ALA A 167 4.13 11.84 -8.20
C ALA A 167 4.02 10.60 -9.11
N PHE A 168 3.14 9.65 -8.77
CA PHE A 168 2.85 8.51 -9.63
C PHE A 168 1.90 8.89 -10.78
N ALA A 169 0.87 9.70 -10.49
CA ALA A 169 -0.05 10.19 -11.51
C ALA A 169 0.60 11.07 -12.59
N SER A 170 1.67 11.80 -12.23
CA SER A 170 2.43 12.62 -13.20
C SER A 170 3.21 11.81 -14.24
N ILE A 171 3.41 10.51 -14.00
CA ILE A 171 4.07 9.60 -14.94
C ILE A 171 3.09 8.62 -15.61
N GLY A 172 1.79 8.89 -15.55
CA GLY A 172 0.75 8.06 -16.15
C GLY A 172 0.07 7.07 -15.21
N GLY A 173 0.42 7.09 -13.92
CA GLY A 173 -0.12 6.17 -12.90
C GLY A 173 -1.54 6.51 -12.44
N HIS A 174 -2.28 5.50 -11.99
CA HIS A 174 -3.54 5.71 -11.28
C HIS A 174 -3.29 5.75 -9.77
N GLY A 175 -4.06 6.55 -9.05
CA GLY A 175 -3.97 6.65 -7.59
C GLY A 175 -5.31 6.46 -6.88
N LEU A 176 -5.28 5.84 -5.70
CA LEU A 176 -6.35 5.88 -4.71
C LEU A 176 -5.78 6.53 -3.45
N ALA A 177 -6.06 7.82 -3.29
CA ALA A 177 -5.57 8.60 -2.15
C ALA A 177 -6.47 8.37 -0.94
N ILE A 178 -5.86 8.03 0.20
CA ILE A 178 -6.54 7.88 1.49
C ILE A 178 -6.43 9.18 2.27
N HIS A 179 -7.54 9.69 2.79
CA HIS A 179 -7.59 10.95 3.55
C HIS A 179 -7.68 10.68 5.05
N GLY A 180 -7.10 11.59 5.85
CA GLY A 180 -7.27 11.58 7.30
C GLY A 180 -6.26 10.73 8.09
N HIS A 181 -5.32 10.06 7.43
CA HIS A 181 -4.20 9.36 8.08
C HIS A 181 -4.65 8.33 9.14
N SER A 182 -5.66 7.53 8.81
CA SER A 182 -6.33 6.61 9.75
C SER A 182 -6.43 5.18 9.24
N GLY A 183 -5.69 4.80 8.19
CA GLY A 183 -5.99 3.60 7.42
C GLY A 183 -7.13 3.81 6.42
N MET A 184 -7.19 2.93 5.43
CA MET A 184 -8.19 3.00 4.38
C MET A 184 -9.60 2.72 4.92
N GLN A 185 -10.51 3.64 4.66
CA GLN A 185 -11.96 3.46 4.78
C GLN A 185 -12.56 3.80 3.42
N LEU A 186 -13.56 3.06 2.96
CA LEU A 186 -14.10 3.32 1.62
C LEU A 186 -14.76 4.71 1.48
N ASP A 187 -15.14 5.34 2.59
CA ASP A 187 -15.67 6.71 2.60
C ASP A 187 -14.58 7.81 2.68
N ASN A 188 -13.31 7.43 2.89
CA ASN A 188 -12.18 8.34 3.02
C ASN A 188 -11.21 8.28 1.82
N VAL A 189 -11.59 7.66 0.72
CA VAL A 189 -10.73 7.52 -0.46
C VAL A 189 -11.16 8.40 -1.63
N THR A 190 -10.20 8.76 -2.48
CA THR A 190 -10.46 9.47 -3.74
C THR A 190 -9.56 8.97 -4.86
N PHE A 191 -10.15 8.66 -6.01
CA PHE A 191 -9.40 8.34 -7.21
C PHE A 191 -8.69 9.58 -7.76
N VAL A 192 -7.42 9.38 -8.13
CA VAL A 192 -6.60 10.36 -8.83
C VAL A 192 -6.21 9.72 -10.16
N SER A 193 -6.83 10.19 -11.23
CA SER A 193 -6.49 9.75 -12.58
C SER A 193 -5.19 10.42 -13.06
N PRO A 194 -4.47 9.79 -14.00
CA PRO A 194 -3.33 10.40 -14.66
C PRO A 194 -3.69 11.79 -15.19
N ALA A 195 -2.75 12.74 -15.13
CA ALA A 195 -2.94 13.99 -15.85
C ALA A 195 -3.08 13.65 -17.33
N SER A 196 -4.18 14.05 -17.97
CA SER A 196 -4.36 13.90 -19.41
C SER A 196 -3.11 14.44 -20.10
N ALA A 197 -2.38 13.58 -20.82
CA ALA A 197 -1.21 14.01 -21.58
C ALA A 197 -1.68 15.02 -22.63
N THR A 198 -1.51 16.32 -22.33
CA THR A 198 -1.72 17.42 -23.28
C THR A 198 -0.53 17.57 -24.18
#